data_AF-A0A1C7M7Z8-F1
#
_entry.id   AF-A0A1C7M7Z8-F1
#
_cell.length_a   1.000
_cell.length_b   1.000
_cell.length_c   1.000
_cell.angle_alpha   90.00
_cell.angle_beta   90.00
_cell.angle_gamma   90.00
#
_symmetry.space_group_name_H-M   'P 1'
#
loop_
_entity.id
_entity.type
_entity.pdbx_description
1 polymer ?
#
loop_
_entity_poly.entity_id
_entity_poly.type
_entity_poly.pdbx_seq_one_letter_code
_entity_poly.pdbx_strand_id
1 'polypeptide(L)'
;MSINPQETEVVDVLKALRRNQPSLGIAKVLAQLKEQNPSWTLSEKRLKQIMRSHGLETVAHAEQLSSTEGGRIPDWSQNGHSSPTSQSSPRPHPKGWSVAEEASYEKVKPISTEYLGSYLGPFDRSKLASGRKGYESDGSFILPDGSQSDALLHQLDYIRNSDRCYRLYGHGSYDWGVTFNADMNIMFTVMLSRATKRDDLAPSLYHMYQRLLAAARQVGVSASDLRAQMYAEYGMDPLLAAPPPPSSPAEATLRRMQEERARASFRKNKIELLKRLLATRGPEVTMSIEVDGRGMPVYREEIHGMDAVFCVPVKKSGEEWRMV
;
A
#
# COMPACT_ATOMS: atom_id res chain seq x y z
N MET A 1 -35.13 34.41 -16.24
CA MET A 1 -34.78 33.49 -17.34
C MET A 1 -33.78 32.50 -16.81
N SER A 2 -34.02 31.20 -16.94
CA SER A 2 -33.07 30.18 -16.53
C SER A 2 -32.03 29.94 -17.61
N ILE A 3 -30.76 29.94 -17.24
CA ILE A 3 -29.61 29.68 -18.10
C ILE A 3 -29.11 28.27 -17.81
N ASN A 4 -28.86 27.48 -18.86
CA ASN A 4 -28.21 26.18 -18.72
C ASN A 4 -26.68 26.39 -18.76
N PRO A 5 -25.96 26.27 -17.63
CA PRO A 5 -24.55 26.65 -17.56
C PRO A 5 -23.66 25.71 -18.39
N GLN A 6 -22.52 26.20 -18.86
CA GLN A 6 -21.52 25.36 -19.53
C GLN A 6 -20.85 24.42 -18.53
N GLU A 7 -20.36 23.27 -19.00
CA GLU A 7 -19.73 22.28 -18.10
C GLU A 7 -18.49 22.85 -17.41
N THR A 8 -17.67 23.62 -18.13
CA THR A 8 -16.46 24.26 -17.60
C THR A 8 -16.75 25.20 -16.43
N GLU A 9 -17.79 26.03 -16.55
CA GLU A 9 -18.23 26.96 -15.50
C GLU A 9 -18.64 26.21 -14.22
N VAL A 10 -19.36 25.09 -14.38
CA VAL A 10 -19.78 24.25 -13.25
C VAL A 10 -18.56 23.60 -12.57
N VAL A 11 -17.58 23.12 -13.35
CA VAL A 11 -16.36 22.49 -12.83
C VAL A 11 -15.52 23.48 -12.01
N ASP A 12 -15.39 24.72 -12.46
CA ASP A 12 -14.58 25.73 -11.75
C ASP A 12 -15.17 26.07 -10.38
N VAL A 13 -16.50 26.26 -10.32
CA VAL A 13 -17.21 26.49 -9.04
C VAL A 13 -17.13 25.25 -8.14
N LEU A 14 -17.27 24.05 -8.71
CA LEU A 14 -17.14 22.80 -7.95
C LEU A 14 -15.75 22.60 -7.34
N LYS A 15 -14.68 22.93 -8.07
CA LYS A 15 -13.31 22.86 -7.54
C LYS A 15 -13.09 23.83 -6.38
N ALA A 16 -13.68 25.03 -6.43
CA ALA A 16 -13.61 25.98 -5.32
C ALA A 16 -14.41 25.49 -4.10
N LEU A 17 -15.61 24.97 -4.33
CA LEU A 17 -16.49 24.44 -3.29
C LEU A 17 -15.88 23.21 -2.59
N ARG A 18 -15.25 22.31 -3.37
CA ARG A 18 -14.54 21.13 -2.86
C ARG A 18 -13.29 21.46 -2.06
N ARG A 19 -12.55 22.51 -2.44
CA ARG A 19 -11.40 22.99 -1.66
C ARG A 19 -11.82 23.45 -0.26
N ASN A 20 -12.98 24.09 -0.14
CA ASN A 20 -13.48 24.59 1.14
C ASN A 20 -14.21 23.52 1.96
N GLN A 21 -14.93 22.60 1.31
CA GLN A 21 -15.79 21.62 1.97
C GLN A 21 -15.72 20.25 1.26
N PRO A 22 -14.65 19.45 1.50
CA PRO A 22 -14.43 18.20 0.79
C PRO A 22 -15.47 17.10 1.11
N SER A 23 -16.18 17.20 2.24
CA SER A 23 -17.11 16.18 2.74
C SER A 23 -18.57 16.34 2.27
N LEU A 24 -18.92 17.39 1.54
CA LEU A 24 -20.32 17.62 1.14
C LEU A 24 -20.83 16.56 0.16
N GLY A 25 -22.00 15.99 0.44
CA GLY A 25 -22.71 15.11 -0.50
C GLY A 25 -23.30 15.89 -1.68
N ILE A 26 -23.58 15.19 -2.79
CA ILE A 26 -24.04 15.76 -4.07
C ILE A 26 -25.27 16.66 -3.91
N ALA A 27 -26.26 16.25 -3.10
CA ALA A 27 -27.46 17.04 -2.86
C ALA A 27 -27.16 18.39 -2.20
N LYS A 28 -26.21 18.44 -1.24
CA LYS A 28 -25.80 19.68 -0.58
C LYS A 28 -24.98 20.57 -1.51
N VAL A 29 -24.12 19.96 -2.33
CA VAL A 29 -23.37 20.67 -3.37
C VAL A 29 -24.33 21.31 -4.38
N LEU A 30 -25.36 20.58 -4.81
CA LEU A 30 -26.37 21.10 -5.74
C LEU A 30 -27.16 22.26 -5.12
N ALA A 31 -27.53 22.16 -3.84
CA ALA A 31 -28.21 23.24 -3.13
C ALA A 31 -27.34 24.50 -3.08
N GLN A 32 -26.06 24.38 -2.70
CA GLN A 32 -25.13 25.51 -2.68
C GLN A 32 -24.89 26.11 -4.07
N LEU A 33 -24.79 25.29 -5.12
CA LEU A 33 -24.65 25.79 -6.49
C LEU A 33 -25.86 26.62 -6.94
N LYS A 34 -27.07 26.19 -6.59
CA LYS A 34 -28.31 26.92 -6.90
C LYS A 34 -28.48 28.19 -6.05
N GLU A 35 -28.00 28.16 -4.82
CA GLU A 35 -27.98 29.34 -3.94
C GLU A 35 -27.01 30.40 -4.47
N GLN A 36 -25.80 30.00 -4.89
CA GLN A 36 -24.80 30.91 -5.45
C GLN A 36 -25.15 31.39 -6.87
N ASN A 37 -25.87 30.58 -7.65
CA ASN A 37 -26.23 30.89 -9.03
C ASN A 37 -27.73 30.63 -9.28
N PRO A 38 -28.63 31.53 -8.83
CA PRO A 38 -30.07 31.32 -8.91
C PRO A 38 -30.63 31.21 -10.34
N SER A 39 -29.89 31.71 -11.33
CA SER A 39 -30.26 31.62 -12.74
C SER A 39 -29.97 30.25 -13.37
N TRP A 40 -29.21 29.37 -12.71
CA TRP A 40 -28.77 28.10 -13.28
C TRP A 40 -29.85 27.01 -13.24
N THR A 41 -30.09 26.37 -14.38
CA THR A 41 -30.83 25.10 -14.47
C THR A 41 -29.90 23.91 -14.50
N LEU A 42 -29.50 23.44 -13.32
CA LEU A 42 -28.66 22.25 -13.16
C LEU A 42 -29.45 21.11 -12.49
N SER A 43 -29.52 19.96 -13.15
CA SER A 43 -30.10 18.73 -12.59
C SER A 43 -29.05 17.95 -11.80
N GLU A 44 -29.47 17.19 -10.79
CA GLU A 44 -28.58 16.35 -9.99
C GLU A 44 -27.85 15.32 -10.85
N LYS A 45 -28.55 14.73 -11.83
CA LYS A 45 -27.97 13.78 -12.78
C LYS A 45 -26.81 14.39 -13.58
N ARG A 46 -27.00 15.61 -14.10
CA ARG A 46 -25.96 16.33 -14.85
C ARG A 46 -24.79 16.68 -13.94
N LEU A 47 -25.05 17.17 -12.73
CA LEU A 47 -24.01 17.46 -11.74
C LEU A 47 -23.18 16.22 -11.40
N LYS A 48 -23.83 15.08 -11.14
CA LYS A 48 -23.18 13.81 -10.84
C LYS A 48 -22.27 13.35 -11.97
N GLN A 49 -22.73 13.48 -13.22
CA GLN A 49 -21.92 13.15 -14.40
C GLN A 49 -20.68 14.04 -14.51
N ILE A 50 -20.83 15.36 -14.33
CA ILE A 50 -19.71 16.30 -14.34
C ILE A 50 -18.71 15.97 -13.22
N MET A 51 -19.18 15.72 -12.00
CA MET A 51 -18.32 15.35 -10.88
C MET A 51 -17.54 14.06 -11.14
N ARG A 52 -18.18 13.05 -11.76
CA ARG A 52 -17.54 11.79 -12.14
C ARG A 52 -16.44 11.98 -13.19
N SER A 53 -16.76 12.68 -14.28
CA SER A 53 -15.83 12.91 -15.40
C SER A 53 -14.56 13.65 -14.97
N HIS A 54 -14.65 14.49 -13.95
CA HIS A 54 -13.53 15.31 -13.47
C HIS A 54 -12.91 14.82 -12.16
N GLY A 55 -13.30 13.64 -11.65
CA GLY A 55 -12.74 13.07 -10.42
C GLY A 55 -13.04 13.89 -9.15
N LEU A 56 -14.15 14.62 -9.13
CA LEU A 56 -14.60 15.47 -8.02
C LEU A 56 -15.66 14.79 -7.13
N GLU A 57 -15.87 13.49 -7.31
CA GLU A 57 -16.73 12.69 -6.45
C GLU A 57 -16.17 12.67 -5.02
N THR A 58 -17.06 12.81 -4.03
CA THR A 58 -16.68 12.59 -2.63
C THR A 58 -16.14 11.18 -2.48
N VAL A 59 -15.09 11.01 -1.67
CA VAL A 59 -14.54 9.68 -1.33
C VAL A 59 -15.66 8.73 -0.88
N ALA A 60 -16.61 9.22 -0.09
CA ALA A 60 -17.78 8.46 0.37
C ALA A 60 -18.80 8.07 -0.73
N HIS A 61 -18.84 8.76 -1.87
CA HIS A 61 -19.79 8.49 -2.96
C HIS A 61 -19.14 7.70 -4.11
N ALA A 62 -17.82 7.82 -4.30
CA ALA A 62 -17.06 6.93 -5.17
C ALA A 62 -17.21 5.47 -4.72
N GLU A 63 -17.20 5.22 -3.40
CA GLU A 63 -17.46 3.92 -2.77
C GLU A 63 -18.89 3.37 -3.04
N GLN A 64 -19.90 4.25 -3.14
CA GLN A 64 -21.28 3.85 -3.43
C GLN A 64 -21.53 3.55 -4.91
N LEU A 65 -20.83 4.24 -5.82
CA LEU A 65 -21.02 4.05 -7.26
C LEU A 65 -20.31 2.81 -7.81
N SER A 66 -19.14 2.46 -7.25
CA SER A 66 -18.50 1.16 -7.49
C SER A 66 -19.39 -0.02 -7.06
N SER A 67 -20.40 0.23 -6.22
CA SER A 67 -21.34 -0.78 -5.75
C SER A 67 -22.57 -0.98 -6.66
N THR A 68 -22.81 -0.11 -7.65
CA THR A 68 -24.10 -0.07 -8.37
C THR A 68 -24.02 -0.32 -9.90
N GLU A 69 -22.85 -0.24 -10.53
CA GLU A 69 -22.68 -0.48 -11.98
C GLU A 69 -22.25 -1.92 -12.33
N GLY A 70 -23.00 -2.91 -11.82
CA GLY A 70 -22.92 -4.32 -12.24
C GLY A 70 -23.99 -4.65 -13.29
N GLY A 71 -23.71 -4.39 -14.57
CA GLY A 71 -24.53 -4.80 -15.71
C GLY A 71 -24.32 -6.26 -16.10
N ARG A 72 -25.43 -7.01 -16.15
CA ARG A 72 -25.65 -8.43 -16.55
C ARG A 72 -24.54 -9.14 -17.37
N ILE A 73 -23.92 -10.13 -16.76
CA ILE A 73 -23.32 -11.33 -17.39
C ILE A 73 -24.04 -12.57 -16.80
N PRO A 74 -24.29 -13.66 -17.54
CA PRO A 74 -25.08 -14.80 -17.07
C PRO A 74 -24.45 -15.55 -15.90
N ASP A 75 -25.34 -15.93 -15.00
CA ASP A 75 -25.20 -16.58 -13.69
C ASP A 75 -24.45 -17.92 -13.71
N TRP A 76 -23.28 -17.96 -13.05
CA TRP A 76 -22.75 -19.15 -12.37
C TRP A 76 -22.32 -18.78 -10.93
N SER A 77 -23.14 -19.16 -9.95
CA SER A 77 -22.76 -19.56 -8.59
C SER A 77 -22.14 -18.53 -7.61
N GLN A 78 -23.00 -18.06 -6.71
CA GLN A 78 -22.80 -17.82 -5.25
C GLN A 78 -21.37 -17.82 -4.67
N ASN A 79 -20.89 -16.66 -4.17
CA ASN A 79 -20.83 -16.38 -2.73
C ASN A 79 -20.19 -15.00 -2.43
N GLY A 80 -20.77 -14.29 -1.46
CA GLY A 80 -20.61 -12.85 -1.27
C GLY A 80 -19.27 -12.37 -0.70
N HIS A 81 -18.85 -11.17 -1.13
CA HIS A 81 -17.71 -10.44 -0.58
C HIS A 81 -18.09 -8.97 -0.29
N SER A 82 -17.76 -8.55 0.92
CA SER A 82 -17.99 -7.23 1.52
C SER A 82 -17.03 -6.19 0.94
N SER A 83 -17.49 -4.95 0.74
CA SER A 83 -16.63 -3.80 0.39
C SER A 83 -15.87 -3.24 1.60
N PRO A 84 -14.69 -2.61 1.39
CA PRO A 84 -13.76 -2.25 2.45
C PRO A 84 -14.22 -1.01 3.21
N THR A 85 -14.30 -1.12 4.54
CA THR A 85 -14.55 -0.01 5.44
C THR A 85 -13.41 1.01 5.42
N SER A 86 -13.77 2.30 5.52
CA SER A 86 -12.94 3.40 6.00
C SER A 86 -12.06 2.96 7.19
N GLN A 87 -10.74 2.86 6.96
CA GLN A 87 -9.77 2.49 7.98
C GLN A 87 -9.15 3.75 8.59
N SER A 88 -9.74 4.19 9.70
CA SER A 88 -9.02 4.84 10.78
C SER A 88 -8.11 3.81 11.47
N SER A 89 -6.86 4.22 11.73
CA SER A 89 -5.78 3.47 12.41
C SER A 89 -5.39 2.14 11.74
N PRO A 90 -4.12 1.71 11.79
CA PRO A 90 -3.78 0.36 11.35
C PRO A 90 -4.46 -0.59 12.31
N ARG A 91 -5.55 -1.19 11.83
CA ARG A 91 -6.39 -2.04 12.65
C ARG A 91 -5.57 -3.25 13.09
N PRO A 92 -5.60 -3.62 14.38
CA PRO A 92 -5.27 -4.98 14.74
C PRO A 92 -6.27 -5.90 14.04
N HIS A 93 -5.72 -6.71 13.12
CA HIS A 93 -6.21 -7.99 12.62
C HIS A 93 -7.75 -8.21 12.52
N PRO A 94 -8.34 -8.20 11.31
CA PRO A 94 -9.60 -8.87 11.08
C PRO A 94 -9.36 -10.34 10.69
N LYS A 95 -9.58 -11.28 11.65
CA LYS A 95 -9.58 -12.77 11.56
C LYS A 95 -8.27 -13.53 11.90
N GLY A 96 -7.75 -13.43 13.13
CA GLY A 96 -6.96 -14.45 13.86
C GLY A 96 -5.73 -15.17 13.25
N TRP A 97 -5.38 -14.98 11.98
CA TRP A 97 -4.32 -15.70 11.27
C TRP A 97 -3.05 -14.88 11.20
N SER A 98 -1.95 -15.37 11.73
CA SER A 98 -0.68 -14.67 11.59
C SER A 98 -0.25 -14.56 10.11
N VAL A 99 0.69 -13.66 9.83
CA VAL A 99 1.30 -13.54 8.50
C VAL A 99 1.98 -14.86 8.10
N ALA A 100 2.66 -15.55 9.03
CA ALA A 100 3.31 -16.81 8.72
C ALA A 100 2.30 -17.95 8.52
N GLU A 101 1.21 -17.96 9.28
CA GLU A 101 0.13 -18.93 9.08
C GLU A 101 -0.50 -18.76 7.70
N GLU A 102 -0.89 -17.53 7.31
CA GLU A 102 -1.40 -17.27 5.95
C GLU A 102 -0.40 -17.67 4.88
N ALA A 103 0.88 -17.30 5.02
CA ALA A 103 1.93 -17.69 4.08
C ALA A 103 2.07 -19.21 3.94
N SER A 104 1.92 -19.95 5.05
CA SER A 104 2.01 -21.42 5.03
C SER A 104 0.85 -22.04 4.23
N TYR A 105 -0.37 -21.52 4.37
CA TYR A 105 -1.52 -21.98 3.58
C TYR A 105 -1.46 -21.47 2.13
N GLU A 106 -0.94 -20.28 1.89
CA GLU A 106 -0.78 -19.77 0.52
C GLU A 106 0.20 -20.62 -0.29
N LYS A 107 1.20 -21.23 0.38
CA LYS A 107 2.18 -22.12 -0.24
C LYS A 107 1.54 -23.28 -1.01
N VAL A 108 0.39 -23.79 -0.54
CA VAL A 108 -0.28 -24.94 -1.18
C VAL A 108 -1.05 -24.54 -2.44
N LYS A 109 -1.29 -23.25 -2.68
CA LYS A 109 -1.98 -22.78 -3.87
C LYS A 109 -1.00 -22.70 -5.06
N PRO A 110 -1.46 -22.91 -6.30
CA PRO A 110 -0.65 -22.62 -7.47
C PRO A 110 -0.35 -21.12 -7.52
N ILE A 111 0.82 -20.77 -8.05
CA ILE A 111 1.13 -19.36 -8.30
C ILE A 111 0.32 -18.87 -9.50
N SER A 112 -0.23 -17.65 -9.40
CA SER A 112 -0.90 -17.04 -10.53
C SER A 112 0.10 -16.79 -11.67
N THR A 113 -0.31 -17.10 -12.90
CA THR A 113 0.46 -16.78 -14.11
C THR A 113 0.38 -15.30 -14.46
N GLU A 114 -0.62 -14.60 -13.93
CA GLU A 114 -0.84 -13.18 -14.12
C GLU A 114 -0.59 -12.46 -12.79
N TYR A 115 0.06 -11.30 -12.86
CA TYR A 115 0.22 -10.38 -11.74
C TYR A 115 -0.09 -8.96 -12.22
N LEU A 116 -0.51 -8.10 -11.30
CA LEU A 116 -1.02 -6.76 -11.61
C LEU A 116 0.01 -5.81 -12.25
N GLY A 117 1.31 -6.10 -12.09
CA GLY A 117 2.39 -5.33 -12.72
C GLY A 117 2.76 -5.79 -14.13
N SER A 118 2.15 -6.87 -14.65
CA SER A 118 2.43 -7.39 -15.99
C SER A 118 2.23 -6.36 -17.11
N TYR A 119 1.41 -5.33 -16.87
CA TYR A 119 1.16 -4.23 -17.80
C TYR A 119 2.30 -3.20 -17.94
N LEU A 120 3.35 -3.28 -17.11
CA LEU A 120 4.47 -2.32 -17.18
C LEU A 120 5.32 -2.49 -18.46
N GLY A 121 5.21 -3.63 -19.13
CA GLY A 121 5.98 -3.93 -20.34
C GLY A 121 7.50 -4.00 -20.11
N PRO A 122 8.29 -4.12 -21.20
CA PRO A 122 9.74 -4.18 -21.12
C PRO A 122 10.34 -2.97 -20.42
N PHE A 123 11.39 -3.20 -19.61
CA PHE A 123 12.05 -2.11 -18.91
C PHE A 123 12.98 -1.34 -19.86
N ASP A 124 12.88 -0.01 -19.85
CA ASP A 124 13.82 0.85 -20.57
C ASP A 124 15.19 0.89 -19.87
N ARG A 125 16.09 0.02 -20.30
CA ARG A 125 17.45 -0.10 -19.74
C ARG A 125 18.30 1.16 -19.91
N SER A 126 17.93 2.11 -20.78
CA SER A 126 18.65 3.38 -20.89
C SER A 126 18.58 4.20 -19.59
N LYS A 127 17.53 4.01 -18.79
CA LYS A 127 17.37 4.62 -17.45
C LYS A 127 18.48 4.25 -16.48
N LEU A 128 19.11 3.09 -16.66
CA LEU A 128 20.21 2.63 -15.80
C LEU A 128 21.45 3.50 -15.94
N ALA A 129 21.71 3.98 -17.16
CA ALA A 129 22.85 4.83 -17.48
C ALA A 129 22.59 6.31 -17.17
N SER A 130 21.32 6.74 -17.20
CA SER A 130 20.96 8.11 -16.85
C SER A 130 21.12 8.30 -15.34
N GLY A 131 22.25 8.86 -14.90
CA GLY A 131 22.39 9.40 -13.55
C GLY A 131 21.40 10.55 -13.36
N ARG A 132 20.16 10.24 -12.98
CA ARG A 132 19.16 11.27 -12.70
C ARG A 132 19.58 12.08 -11.48
N LYS A 133 19.61 13.40 -11.68
CA LYS A 133 19.89 14.45 -10.69
C LYS A 133 18.87 14.40 -9.56
N GLY A 134 19.32 14.38 -8.32
CA GLY A 134 18.48 14.75 -7.18
C GLY A 134 18.91 14.13 -5.85
N TYR A 135 19.41 12.90 -5.90
CA TYR A 135 19.95 12.22 -4.73
C TYR A 135 21.27 11.57 -5.15
N GLU A 136 22.38 11.99 -4.54
CA GLU A 136 23.58 11.16 -4.51
C GLU A 136 23.19 9.90 -3.74
N SER A 137 22.65 8.91 -4.44
CA SER A 137 22.41 7.60 -3.85
C SER A 137 23.77 7.09 -3.43
N ASP A 138 23.93 6.86 -2.13
CA ASP A 138 25.08 6.18 -1.57
C ASP A 138 25.35 4.95 -2.46
N GLY A 139 26.51 4.91 -3.12
CA GLY A 139 26.82 4.02 -4.25
C GLY A 139 26.82 2.52 -3.93
N SER A 140 26.25 2.15 -2.79
CA SER A 140 25.98 0.80 -2.33
C SER A 140 24.67 0.21 -2.86
N PHE A 141 23.83 1.01 -3.55
CA PHE A 141 22.60 0.50 -4.17
C PHE A 141 22.91 -0.53 -5.26
N ILE A 142 22.12 -1.60 -5.25
CA ILE A 142 22.36 -2.79 -6.05
C ILE A 142 22.30 -2.42 -7.53
N LEU A 143 23.44 -2.52 -8.23
CA LEU A 143 23.48 -2.28 -9.66
C LEU A 143 22.75 -3.41 -10.38
N PRO A 144 21.79 -3.10 -11.25
CA PRO A 144 21.09 -4.10 -12.01
C PRO A 144 22.05 -4.86 -12.94
N ASP A 145 21.92 -6.19 -12.96
CA ASP A 145 22.64 -7.06 -13.88
C ASP A 145 21.74 -7.46 -15.07
N GLY A 146 22.36 -7.95 -16.14
CA GLY A 146 21.62 -8.35 -17.35
C GLY A 146 20.66 -9.54 -17.17
N SER A 147 20.74 -10.26 -16.04
CA SER A 147 19.96 -11.45 -15.70
C SER A 147 18.69 -11.16 -14.89
N GLN A 148 18.48 -9.90 -14.49
CA GLN A 148 17.28 -9.47 -13.77
C GLN A 148 16.09 -9.34 -14.72
N SER A 149 14.90 -9.68 -14.22
CA SER A 149 13.66 -9.52 -14.98
C SER A 149 13.30 -8.05 -15.12
N ASP A 150 12.54 -7.71 -16.17
CA ASP A 150 12.05 -6.34 -16.35
C ASP A 150 11.17 -5.89 -15.17
N ALA A 151 10.41 -6.80 -14.55
CA ALA A 151 9.62 -6.52 -13.36
C ALA A 151 10.49 -6.07 -12.18
N LEU A 152 11.61 -6.75 -11.93
CA LEU A 152 12.56 -6.35 -10.90
C LEU A 152 13.25 -5.03 -11.25
N LEU A 153 13.59 -4.80 -12.51
CA LEU A 153 14.18 -3.53 -12.94
C LEU A 153 13.22 -2.35 -12.73
N HIS A 154 11.92 -2.50 -13.02
CA HIS A 154 10.90 -1.50 -12.69
C HIS A 154 10.82 -1.25 -11.18
N GLN A 155 10.91 -2.31 -10.38
CA GLN A 155 10.88 -2.20 -8.92
C GLN A 155 12.11 -1.47 -8.37
N LEU A 156 13.31 -1.78 -8.88
CA LEU A 156 14.55 -1.11 -8.50
C LEU A 156 14.58 0.35 -8.96
N ASP A 157 14.06 0.66 -10.16
CA ASP A 157 13.87 2.04 -10.63
C ASP A 157 12.91 2.81 -9.70
N TYR A 158 11.82 2.19 -9.27
CA TYR A 158 10.90 2.80 -8.32
C TYR A 158 11.59 3.12 -6.98
N ILE A 159 12.31 2.16 -6.39
CA ILE A 159 13.03 2.34 -5.12
C ILE A 159 14.08 3.45 -5.23
N ARG A 160 14.75 3.56 -6.38
CA ARG A 160 15.76 4.60 -6.61
C ARG A 160 15.16 6.01 -6.74
N ASN A 161 13.95 6.12 -7.29
CA ASN A 161 13.32 7.40 -7.63
C ASN A 161 12.15 7.77 -6.70
N SER A 162 11.95 7.04 -5.60
CA SER A 162 10.86 7.25 -4.65
C SER A 162 11.39 7.24 -3.21
N ASP A 163 10.74 8.00 -2.32
CA ASP A 163 10.97 7.92 -0.87
C ASP A 163 10.39 6.64 -0.24
N ARG A 164 9.88 5.72 -1.07
CA ARG A 164 9.23 4.48 -0.69
C ARG A 164 10.15 3.29 -1.01
N CYS A 165 10.15 2.30 -0.13
CA CYS A 165 11.07 1.16 -0.21
C CYS A 165 10.57 0.02 -1.10
N TYR A 166 9.29 0.03 -1.49
CA TYR A 166 8.70 -0.98 -2.37
C TYR A 166 7.39 -0.46 -2.97
N ARG A 167 7.05 -0.90 -4.17
CA ARG A 167 5.74 -0.70 -4.79
C ARG A 167 4.95 -2.00 -4.84
N LEU A 168 3.71 -1.98 -4.36
CA LEU A 168 2.72 -3.04 -4.56
C LEU A 168 1.82 -2.67 -5.73
N TYR A 169 1.69 -3.56 -6.71
CA TYR A 169 0.77 -3.34 -7.82
C TYR A 169 -0.67 -3.57 -7.36
N GLY A 170 -1.51 -2.53 -7.48
CA GLY A 170 -2.90 -2.54 -7.03
C GLY A 170 -3.89 -2.77 -8.17
N HIS A 171 -5.15 -3.00 -7.84
CA HIS A 171 -6.24 -2.98 -8.81
C HIS A 171 -6.71 -1.55 -9.09
N GLY A 172 -7.27 -1.31 -10.28
CA GLY A 172 -7.79 0.01 -10.66
C GLY A 172 -6.69 1.04 -10.97
N SER A 173 -6.93 2.30 -10.60
CA SER A 173 -6.14 3.47 -11.01
C SER A 173 -4.88 3.73 -10.16
N TYR A 174 -4.65 2.95 -9.11
CA TYR A 174 -3.58 3.18 -8.16
C TYR A 174 -2.77 1.90 -7.89
N ASP A 175 -1.48 2.10 -7.69
CA ASP A 175 -0.58 1.20 -6.99
C ASP A 175 -0.31 1.76 -5.59
N TRP A 176 0.56 1.10 -4.83
CA TRP A 176 0.84 1.49 -3.46
C TRP A 176 2.33 1.54 -3.18
N GLY A 177 2.82 2.71 -2.79
CA GLY A 177 4.16 2.90 -2.28
C GLY A 177 4.21 2.50 -0.81
N VAL A 178 5.11 1.58 -0.48
CA VAL A 178 5.28 1.00 0.84
C VAL A 178 6.48 1.63 1.54
N THR A 179 6.34 1.92 2.82
CA THR A 179 7.44 2.33 3.70
C THR A 179 7.30 1.61 5.03
N PHE A 180 8.36 0.94 5.46
CA PHE A 180 8.41 0.31 6.76
C PHE A 180 8.87 1.30 7.83
N ASN A 181 8.63 0.99 9.11
CA ASN A 181 9.34 1.68 10.17
C ASN A 181 10.87 1.44 10.07
N ALA A 182 11.67 2.25 10.77
CA ALA A 182 13.13 2.22 10.61
C ALA A 182 13.75 0.83 10.81
N ASP A 183 13.32 0.08 11.84
CA ASP A 183 13.86 -1.24 12.15
C ASP A 183 13.55 -2.25 11.02
N MET A 184 12.30 -2.25 10.56
CA MET A 184 11.85 -3.14 9.49
C MET A 184 12.42 -2.72 8.13
N ASN A 185 12.66 -1.42 7.90
CA ASN A 185 13.30 -0.93 6.68
C ASN A 185 14.74 -1.42 6.59
N ILE A 186 15.53 -1.35 7.68
CA ILE A 186 16.90 -1.88 7.72
C ILE A 186 16.90 -3.37 7.35
N MET A 187 16.04 -4.16 8.01
CA MET A 187 15.92 -5.58 7.72
C MET A 187 15.50 -5.82 6.27
N PHE A 188 14.50 -5.10 5.76
CA PHE A 188 14.02 -5.23 4.39
C PHE A 188 15.12 -4.89 3.37
N THR A 189 15.88 -3.83 3.57
CA THR A 189 17.02 -3.45 2.72
C THR A 189 18.10 -4.54 2.70
N VAL A 190 18.40 -5.16 3.84
CA VAL A 190 19.35 -6.28 3.92
C VAL A 190 18.83 -7.48 3.12
N MET A 191 17.56 -7.85 3.29
CA MET A 191 16.96 -8.97 2.55
C MET A 191 16.85 -8.69 1.05
N LEU A 192 16.49 -7.47 0.66
CA LEU A 192 16.48 -7.03 -0.74
C LEU A 192 17.87 -7.16 -1.35
N SER A 193 18.92 -6.69 -0.66
CA SER A 193 20.31 -6.83 -1.14
C SER A 193 20.73 -8.27 -1.36
N ARG A 194 20.40 -9.16 -0.41
CA ARG A 194 20.66 -10.60 -0.51
C ARG A 194 19.91 -11.22 -1.68
N ALA A 195 18.60 -10.98 -1.77
CA ALA A 195 17.76 -11.49 -2.85
C ALA A 195 18.25 -11.03 -4.23
N THR A 196 18.57 -9.75 -4.41
CA THR A 196 19.03 -9.24 -5.71
C THR A 196 20.42 -9.78 -6.08
N LYS A 197 21.31 -10.01 -5.10
CA LYS A 197 22.60 -10.69 -5.32
C LYS A 197 22.47 -12.20 -5.48
N ARG A 198 21.26 -12.74 -5.35
CA ARG A 198 20.96 -14.18 -5.27
C ARG A 198 21.73 -14.92 -4.16
N ASP A 199 22.18 -14.19 -3.14
CA ASP A 199 22.73 -14.76 -1.92
C ASP A 199 21.55 -15.09 -0.99
N ASP A 200 21.40 -16.36 -0.61
CA ASP A 200 20.31 -16.81 0.25
C ASP A 200 18.90 -16.35 -0.23
N LEU A 201 18.65 -16.52 -1.53
CA LEU A 201 17.48 -15.96 -2.22
C LEU A 201 16.16 -16.40 -1.57
N ALA A 202 15.93 -17.70 -1.38
CA ALA A 202 14.63 -18.19 -0.93
C ALA A 202 14.27 -17.70 0.50
N PRO A 203 15.17 -17.78 1.51
CA PRO A 203 14.87 -17.21 2.83
C PRO A 203 14.70 -15.69 2.81
N SER A 204 15.51 -14.98 2.01
CA SER A 204 15.39 -13.53 1.87
C SER A 204 14.02 -13.12 1.29
N LEU A 205 13.58 -13.81 0.23
CA LEU A 205 12.26 -13.58 -0.37
C LEU A 205 11.12 -13.92 0.59
N TYR A 206 11.24 -15.00 1.37
CA TYR A 206 10.23 -15.34 2.37
C TYR A 206 10.08 -14.24 3.42
N HIS A 207 11.19 -13.71 3.95
CA HIS A 207 11.14 -12.62 4.91
C HIS A 207 10.59 -11.32 4.31
N MET A 208 10.98 -10.98 3.08
CA MET A 208 10.40 -9.85 2.36
C MET A 208 8.89 -10.02 2.17
N TYR A 209 8.45 -11.21 1.74
CA TYR A 209 7.04 -11.53 1.55
C TYR A 209 6.24 -11.37 2.84
N GLN A 210 6.74 -11.83 3.98
CA GLN A 210 6.05 -11.65 5.26
C GLN A 210 5.77 -10.17 5.55
N ARG A 211 6.74 -9.28 5.32
CA ARG A 211 6.58 -7.83 5.56
C ARG A 211 5.65 -7.19 4.54
N LEU A 212 5.80 -7.55 3.27
CA LEU A 212 4.95 -7.05 2.20
C LEU A 212 3.51 -7.57 2.30
N LEU A 213 3.28 -8.75 2.88
CA LEU A 213 1.94 -9.28 3.10
C LEU A 213 1.17 -8.43 4.12
N ALA A 214 1.84 -7.92 5.15
CA ALA A 214 1.22 -6.95 6.06
C ALA A 214 0.78 -5.67 5.33
N ALA A 215 1.65 -5.16 4.44
CA ALA A 215 1.36 -4.00 3.60
C ALA A 215 0.21 -4.25 2.62
N ALA A 216 0.24 -5.40 1.93
CA ALA A 216 -0.76 -5.81 0.94
C ALA A 216 -2.16 -5.91 1.57
N ARG A 217 -2.26 -6.50 2.76
CA ARG A 217 -3.52 -6.57 3.54
C ARG A 217 -4.09 -5.18 3.84
N GLN A 218 -3.25 -4.21 4.18
CA GLN A 218 -3.68 -2.83 4.48
C GLN A 218 -4.31 -2.13 3.27
N VAL A 219 -3.89 -2.49 2.06
CA VAL A 219 -4.34 -1.84 0.81
C VAL A 219 -5.22 -2.73 -0.07
N GLY A 220 -5.63 -3.89 0.43
CA GLY A 220 -6.49 -4.82 -0.30
C GLY A 220 -5.83 -5.50 -1.51
N VAL A 221 -4.49 -5.62 -1.53
CA VAL A 221 -3.77 -6.48 -2.49
C VAL A 221 -3.78 -7.91 -1.94
N SER A 222 -4.14 -8.88 -2.78
CA SER A 222 -4.25 -10.27 -2.33
C SER A 222 -2.88 -10.91 -2.11
N ALA A 223 -2.81 -11.92 -1.24
CA ALA A 223 -1.59 -12.69 -1.00
C ALA A 223 -1.07 -13.39 -2.27
N SER A 224 -1.99 -13.83 -3.14
CA SER A 224 -1.69 -14.45 -4.44
C SER A 224 -1.08 -13.43 -5.40
N ASP A 225 -1.63 -12.22 -5.48
CA ASP A 225 -1.10 -11.16 -6.35
C ASP A 225 0.30 -10.73 -5.92
N LEU A 226 0.51 -10.57 -4.60
CA LEU A 226 1.84 -10.28 -4.05
C LEU A 226 2.85 -11.39 -4.37
N ARG A 227 2.44 -12.65 -4.19
CA ARG A 227 3.31 -13.80 -4.50
C ARG A 227 3.67 -13.86 -5.98
N ALA A 228 2.69 -13.65 -6.87
CA ALA A 228 2.89 -13.62 -8.31
C ALA A 228 3.78 -12.43 -8.74
N GLN A 229 3.60 -11.26 -8.14
CA GLN A 229 4.48 -10.10 -8.33
C GLN A 229 5.94 -10.45 -7.95
N MET A 230 6.17 -10.95 -6.74
CA MET A 230 7.52 -11.32 -6.30
C MET A 230 8.13 -12.41 -7.17
N TYR A 231 7.35 -13.38 -7.64
CA TYR A 231 7.84 -14.38 -8.58
C TYR A 231 8.24 -13.77 -9.93
N ALA A 232 7.46 -12.82 -10.47
CA ALA A 232 7.82 -12.13 -11.70
C ALA A 232 9.10 -11.29 -11.53
N GLU A 233 9.31 -10.68 -10.36
CA GLU A 233 10.52 -9.92 -10.04
C GLU A 233 11.75 -10.84 -9.90
N TYR A 234 11.68 -11.87 -9.07
CA TYR A 234 12.87 -12.63 -8.68
C TYR A 234 13.03 -13.97 -9.41
N GLY A 235 12.03 -14.41 -10.17
CA GLY A 235 12.00 -15.72 -10.85
C GLY A 235 11.89 -16.90 -9.88
N MET A 236 11.53 -16.65 -8.62
CA MET A 236 11.45 -17.66 -7.57
C MET A 236 10.24 -17.39 -6.67
N ASP A 237 9.55 -18.46 -6.30
CA ASP A 237 8.39 -18.37 -5.42
C ASP A 237 8.86 -17.96 -4.00
N PRO A 238 8.39 -16.82 -3.45
CA PRO A 238 8.81 -16.39 -2.12
C PRO A 238 8.39 -17.36 -1.00
N LEU A 239 7.46 -18.28 -1.27
CA LEU A 239 7.00 -19.28 -0.31
C LEU A 239 7.80 -20.58 -0.36
N LEU A 240 8.84 -20.68 -1.20
CA LEU A 240 9.69 -21.87 -1.25
C LEU A 240 10.29 -22.19 0.13
N ALA A 241 10.79 -21.18 0.83
CA ALA A 241 11.33 -21.27 2.18
C ALA A 241 10.27 -21.16 3.30
N ALA A 242 8.98 -20.99 2.96
CA ALA A 242 7.93 -20.94 3.96
C ALA A 242 7.77 -22.32 4.64
N PRO A 243 7.50 -22.37 5.96
CA PRO A 243 7.18 -23.62 6.63
C PRO A 243 5.91 -24.23 6.02
N PRO A 244 5.77 -25.57 6.01
CA PRO A 244 4.52 -26.20 5.58
C PRO A 244 3.35 -25.76 6.48
N PRO A 245 2.10 -25.82 6.00
CA PRO A 245 0.92 -25.62 6.85
C PRO A 245 0.99 -26.49 8.11
N PRO A 246 0.47 -26.02 9.26
CA PRO A 246 0.39 -26.85 10.45
C PRO A 246 -0.49 -28.09 10.16
N SER A 247 -0.01 -29.26 10.55
CA SER A 247 -0.70 -30.54 10.32
C SER A 247 -1.80 -30.82 11.36
N SER A 248 -1.83 -30.04 12.45
CA SER A 248 -2.82 -30.19 13.53
C SER A 248 -3.18 -28.85 14.18
N PRO A 249 -4.36 -28.73 14.84
CA PRO A 249 -4.73 -27.54 15.62
C PRO A 249 -3.75 -27.22 16.76
N ALA A 250 -3.15 -28.25 17.36
CA ALA A 250 -2.15 -28.09 18.42
C ALA A 250 -0.87 -27.44 17.89
N GLU A 251 -0.40 -27.87 16.72
CA GLU A 251 0.75 -27.26 16.05
C GLU A 251 0.46 -25.81 15.65
N ALA A 252 -0.73 -25.53 15.09
CA ALA A 252 -1.15 -24.17 14.76
C ALA A 252 -1.12 -23.25 16.00
N THR A 253 -1.63 -23.75 17.13
CA THR A 253 -1.62 -23.02 18.41
C THR A 253 -0.19 -22.75 18.89
N LEU A 254 0.69 -23.75 18.82
CA LEU A 254 2.11 -23.60 19.20
C LEU A 254 2.81 -22.54 18.36
N ARG A 255 2.58 -22.53 17.04
CA ARG A 255 3.15 -21.53 16.12
C ARG A 255 2.66 -20.12 16.45
N ARG A 256 1.37 -19.94 16.71
CA ARG A 256 0.82 -18.64 17.16
C ARG A 256 1.47 -18.16 18.46
N MET A 257 1.63 -19.05 19.44
CA MET A 257 2.32 -18.72 20.69
C MET A 257 3.79 -18.32 20.47
N GLN A 258 4.49 -18.97 19.55
CA GLN A 258 5.86 -18.60 19.20
C GLN A 258 5.94 -17.22 18.55
N GLU A 259 5.01 -16.90 17.64
CA GLU A 259 4.93 -15.58 17.01
C GLU A 259 4.56 -14.48 18.00
N GLU A 260 3.61 -14.74 18.90
CA GLU A 260 3.27 -13.82 19.99
C GLU A 260 4.48 -13.57 20.91
N ARG A 261 5.25 -14.62 21.23
CA ARG A 261 6.49 -14.49 21.99
C ARG A 261 7.55 -13.67 21.24
N ALA A 262 7.65 -13.85 19.92
CA ALA A 262 8.56 -13.06 19.07
C ALA A 262 8.14 -11.58 19.06
N ARG A 263 6.84 -11.28 18.89
CA ARG A 263 6.30 -9.91 18.97
C ARG A 263 6.52 -9.27 20.34
N ALA A 264 6.29 -10.02 21.43
CA ALA A 264 6.51 -9.54 22.78
C ALA A 264 8.00 -9.24 23.04
N SER A 265 8.89 -10.10 22.54
CA SER A 265 10.34 -9.90 22.63
C SER A 265 10.78 -8.67 21.82
N PHE A 266 10.26 -8.51 20.60
CA PHE A 266 10.50 -7.35 19.77
C PHE A 266 10.02 -6.06 20.42
N ARG A 267 8.78 -6.04 20.95
CA ARG A 267 8.22 -4.90 21.71
C ARG A 267 9.11 -4.53 22.89
N LYS A 268 9.55 -5.50 23.68
CA LYS A 268 10.45 -5.28 24.82
C LYS A 268 11.77 -4.65 24.36
N ASN A 269 12.40 -5.21 23.32
CA ASN A 269 13.65 -4.69 22.78
C ASN A 269 13.50 -3.28 22.21
N LYS A 270 12.35 -2.98 21.57
CA LYS A 270 12.05 -1.66 21.03
C LYS A 270 11.88 -0.63 22.12
N ILE A 271 11.15 -0.94 23.20
CA ILE A 271 11.04 -0.06 24.37
C ILE A 271 12.42 0.23 24.97
N GLU A 272 13.25 -0.80 25.11
CA GLU A 272 14.61 -0.65 25.64
C GLU A 272 15.49 0.22 24.74
N LEU A 273 15.40 0.07 23.42
CA LEU A 273 16.07 0.95 22.46
C LEU A 273 15.60 2.40 22.61
N LEU A 274 14.29 2.63 22.70
CA LEU A 274 13.73 3.98 22.87
C LEU A 274 14.22 4.64 24.17
N LYS A 275 14.30 3.88 25.28
CA LYS A 275 14.88 4.36 26.54
C LYS A 275 16.34 4.77 26.36
N ARG A 276 17.15 3.95 25.69
CA ARG A 276 18.56 4.28 25.42
C ARG A 276 18.66 5.54 24.58
N LEU A 277 17.87 5.67 23.51
CA LEU A 277 17.85 6.87 22.67
C LEU A 277 17.48 8.13 23.47
N LEU A 278 16.50 8.05 24.37
CA LEU A 278 16.16 9.15 25.28
C LEU A 278 17.32 9.50 26.24
N ALA A 279 18.06 8.50 26.72
CA ALA A 279 19.18 8.72 27.63
C ALA A 279 20.44 9.30 26.95
N THR A 280 20.62 9.07 25.64
CA THR A 280 21.89 9.36 24.96
C THR A 280 21.88 10.68 24.18
N ARG A 281 20.72 11.32 23.94
CA ARG A 281 20.61 12.39 22.94
C ARG A 281 20.17 13.75 23.49
N GLY A 282 20.59 14.80 22.76
CA GLY A 282 20.20 16.19 22.96
C GLY A 282 18.73 16.48 22.58
N PRO A 283 18.28 17.74 22.77
CA PRO A 283 16.85 18.10 22.80
C PRO A 283 16.04 17.72 21.56
N GLU A 284 16.66 17.60 20.38
CA GLU A 284 15.98 17.28 19.12
C GLU A 284 15.36 15.88 19.08
N VAL A 285 15.99 14.88 19.70
CA VAL A 285 15.44 13.51 19.70
C VAL A 285 14.35 13.33 20.74
N THR A 286 14.42 14.07 21.84
CA THR A 286 13.37 14.08 22.85
C THR A 286 12.03 14.54 22.27
N MET A 287 12.04 15.39 21.23
CA MET A 287 10.81 15.85 20.58
C MET A 287 10.12 14.78 19.70
N SER A 288 10.83 13.74 19.25
CA SER A 288 10.28 12.73 18.34
C SER A 288 9.85 11.43 19.03
N ILE A 289 10.27 11.19 20.27
CA ILE A 289 9.87 10.00 21.05
C ILE A 289 8.76 10.41 22.02
N GLU A 290 7.56 9.91 21.79
CA GLU A 290 6.45 10.11 22.71
C GLU A 290 6.71 9.39 24.04
N VAL A 291 6.50 10.12 25.14
CA VAL A 291 6.64 9.61 26.51
C VAL A 291 5.33 9.76 27.27
N ASP A 292 5.09 8.85 28.21
CA ASP A 292 3.93 8.91 29.11
C ASP A 292 4.15 9.90 30.27
N GLY A 293 3.17 10.03 31.16
CA GLY A 293 3.26 10.91 32.34
C GLY A 293 4.36 10.55 33.35
N ARG A 294 5.06 9.42 33.16
CA ARG A 294 6.21 8.99 33.96
C ARG A 294 7.54 9.18 33.20
N GLY A 295 7.51 9.78 32.01
CA GLY A 295 8.67 9.93 31.14
C GLY A 295 9.10 8.62 30.45
N MET A 296 8.26 7.59 30.44
CA MET A 296 8.57 6.31 29.81
C MET A 296 8.14 6.32 28.34
N PRO A 297 8.93 5.76 27.40
CA PRO A 297 8.53 5.71 26.00
C PRO A 297 7.19 4.99 25.80
N VAL A 298 6.30 5.59 25.03
CA VAL A 298 5.04 4.97 24.63
C VAL A 298 5.28 4.06 23.43
N TYR A 299 4.99 2.77 23.60
CA TYR A 299 5.00 1.83 22.48
C TYR A 299 3.64 1.83 21.78
N ARG A 300 3.64 2.10 20.48
CA ARG A 300 2.48 2.05 19.58
C ARG A 300 2.70 0.96 18.55
N GLU A 301 1.82 -0.05 18.52
CA GLU A 301 1.97 -1.19 17.60
C GLU A 301 1.88 -0.72 16.13
N GLU A 302 1.10 0.33 15.88
CA GLU A 302 0.92 0.98 14.58
C GLU A 302 2.18 1.61 13.97
N ILE A 303 3.14 2.02 14.80
CA ILE A 303 4.34 2.76 14.38
C ILE A 303 5.58 1.92 14.66
N HIS A 304 5.62 1.31 15.83
CA HIS A 304 6.76 0.56 16.33
C HIS A 304 6.66 -0.94 16.13
N GLY A 305 5.48 -1.46 15.75
CA GLY A 305 5.26 -2.89 15.58
C GLY A 305 6.09 -3.51 14.47
N MET A 306 6.28 -4.82 14.55
CA MET A 306 7.02 -5.59 13.55
C MET A 306 6.32 -5.58 12.17
N ASP A 307 5.01 -5.33 12.16
CA ASP A 307 4.20 -5.22 10.94
C ASP A 307 3.74 -3.77 10.69
N ALA A 308 4.33 -2.79 11.40
CA ALA A 308 4.03 -1.38 11.18
C ALA A 308 4.54 -0.95 9.80
N VAL A 309 3.61 -0.52 8.96
CA VAL A 309 3.87 -0.16 7.58
C VAL A 309 2.98 1.01 7.16
N PHE A 310 3.52 1.84 6.29
CA PHE A 310 2.86 2.99 5.71
C PHE A 310 2.69 2.73 4.21
N CYS A 311 1.45 2.73 3.75
CA CYS A 311 1.11 2.58 2.34
C CYS A 311 0.52 3.89 1.81
N VAL A 312 1.05 4.38 0.69
CA VAL A 312 0.62 5.62 0.05
C VAL A 312 0.17 5.30 -1.38
N PRO A 313 -1.01 5.79 -1.83
CA PRO A 313 -1.45 5.54 -3.19
C PRO A 313 -0.51 6.20 -4.20
N VAL A 314 -0.14 5.46 -5.24
CA VAL A 314 0.68 5.90 -6.37
C VAL A 314 -0.17 5.82 -7.61
N LYS A 315 -0.50 6.97 -8.21
CA LYS A 315 -1.34 7.00 -9.41
C LYS A 315 -0.65 6.27 -10.56
N LYS A 316 -1.37 5.37 -11.23
CA LYS A 316 -0.93 4.78 -12.50
C LYS A 316 -1.11 5.84 -13.59
N SER A 317 -0.14 6.72 -13.73
CA SER A 317 -0.13 7.67 -14.84
C SER A 317 0.16 6.93 -16.15
N GLY A 318 -0.61 7.20 -17.20
CA GLY A 318 -0.37 6.65 -18.53
C GLY A 318 0.98 7.04 -19.14
N GLU A 319 1.67 8.08 -18.65
CA GLU A 319 2.94 8.54 -19.27
C GLU A 319 3.94 9.32 -18.39
N GLU A 320 3.63 9.83 -17.18
CA GLU A 320 4.64 10.54 -16.36
C GLU A 320 4.50 10.31 -14.84
N TRP A 321 5.57 9.75 -14.25
CA TRP A 321 5.78 9.59 -12.81
C TRP A 321 5.93 10.95 -12.12
N ARG A 322 4.86 11.49 -11.53
CA ARG A 322 4.97 12.55 -10.51
C ARG A 322 4.20 12.12 -9.27
N MET A 323 4.90 12.08 -8.14
CA MET A 323 4.25 11.90 -6.83
C MET A 323 3.30 13.09 -6.62
N VAL A 324 2.05 12.81 -6.22
CA VAL A 324 1.05 13.80 -5.82
C VAL A 324 1.26 14.12 -4.35
#